data_AF-A0A5J5EBD1-F1
#
_entry.id   AF-A0A5J5EBD1-F1
#
_cell.length_a   1.000
_cell.length_b   1.000
_cell.length_c   1.000
_cell.angle_alpha   90.00
_cell.angle_beta   90.00
_cell.angle_gamma   90.00
#
_symmetry.space_group_name_H-M   'P 1'
#
loop_
_entity.id
_entity.type
_entity.pdbx_description
1 polymer ?
#
loop_
_entity_poly.entity_id
_entity_poly.type
_entity_poly.pdbx_seq_one_letter_code
_entity_poly.pdbx_strand_id
1 'polypeptide(L)'
;MTAKQPQDHKTPKNQPKTAEVMGVTLTVSPAIFDDLDMVEYLYDLQTAQTGDGTGAFAIVPFLKKLCGSQYDAMKNALRDPDTGRVSIEKVSDFITQLLEQVAPNSPRS
;
A
#
# COMPACT_ATOMS: atom_id res chain seq x y z
N MET A 1 -23.64 -11.63 40.37
CA MET A 1 -23.65 -11.04 39.02
C MET A 1 -22.26 -10.48 38.73
N THR A 2 -21.39 -11.23 38.06
CA THR A 2 -20.10 -10.66 37.60
C THR A 2 -20.25 -10.36 36.12
N ALA A 3 -20.50 -9.09 35.80
CA ALA A 3 -20.50 -8.62 34.43
C ALA A 3 -19.06 -8.74 33.87
N LYS A 4 -18.88 -9.56 32.83
CA LYS A 4 -17.64 -9.58 32.05
C LYS A 4 -17.51 -8.23 31.36
N GLN A 5 -16.53 -7.44 31.79
CA GLN A 5 -16.14 -6.19 31.15
C GLN A 5 -15.86 -6.46 29.66
N PRO A 6 -16.45 -5.71 28.72
CA PRO A 6 -16.10 -5.84 27.32
C PRO A 6 -14.61 -5.51 27.19
N GLN A 7 -13.81 -6.48 26.74
CA GLN A 7 -12.45 -6.16 26.32
C GLN A 7 -12.58 -5.22 25.14
N ASP A 8 -12.27 -3.95 25.39
CA ASP A 8 -12.05 -2.94 24.37
C ASP A 8 -10.80 -3.40 23.60
N HIS A 9 -10.99 -4.27 22.60
CA HIS A 9 -9.96 -4.68 21.66
C HIS A 9 -9.61 -3.47 20.79
N LYS A 10 -9.00 -2.44 21.38
CA LYS A 10 -8.28 -1.42 20.64
C LYS A 10 -7.05 -2.11 20.09
N THR A 11 -7.18 -2.68 18.89
CA THR A 11 -6.02 -3.00 18.06
C THR A 11 -5.14 -1.75 18.07
N PRO A 12 -3.88 -1.83 18.52
CA PRO A 12 -3.03 -0.67 18.61
C PRO A 12 -2.89 -0.08 17.20
N LYS A 13 -3.52 1.09 16.99
CA LYS A 13 -3.74 1.69 15.66
C LYS A 13 -2.47 1.90 14.82
N ASN A 14 -1.29 1.78 15.43
CA ASN A 14 0.01 2.08 14.83
C ASN A 14 1.01 0.92 14.84
N GLN A 15 0.60 -0.32 15.07
CA GLN A 15 1.54 -1.43 14.86
C GLN A 15 1.72 -1.70 13.36
N PRO A 16 2.97 -1.83 12.88
CA PRO A 16 3.24 -2.22 11.50
C PRO A 16 2.52 -3.52 11.16
N LYS A 17 1.91 -3.56 9.97
CA LYS A 17 1.27 -4.75 9.41
C LYS A 17 2.19 -5.38 8.40
N THR A 18 2.36 -6.70 8.48
CA THR A 18 3.04 -7.47 7.45
C THR A 18 2.02 -8.03 6.48
N ALA A 19 2.25 -7.81 5.19
CA ALA A 19 1.44 -8.32 4.09
C ALA A 19 2.33 -9.15 3.16
N GLU A 20 1.78 -10.25 2.64
CA GLU A 20 2.42 -11.03 1.58
C GLU A 20 1.62 -10.82 0.30
N VAL A 21 2.27 -10.24 -0.71
CA VAL A 21 1.64 -9.84 -1.96
C VAL A 21 2.55 -10.23 -3.11
N MET A 22 2.05 -11.05 -4.03
CA MET A 22 2.79 -11.48 -5.23
C MET A 22 4.20 -12.03 -4.93
N GLY A 23 4.35 -12.78 -3.83
CA GLY A 23 5.64 -13.32 -3.39
C GLY A 23 6.57 -12.33 -2.68
N VAL A 24 6.09 -11.12 -2.38
CA VAL A 24 6.81 -10.10 -1.61
C VAL A 24 6.21 -10.01 -0.21
N THR A 25 7.05 -10.17 0.80
CA THR A 25 6.70 -9.84 2.18
C THR A 25 7.04 -8.38 2.43
N LEU A 26 6.02 -7.56 2.76
CA LEU A 26 6.17 -6.16 3.10
C LEU A 26 5.66 -5.88 4.50
N THR A 27 6.43 -5.13 5.28
CA THR A 27 5.95 -4.49 6.51
C THR A 27 5.60 -3.03 6.24
N VAL A 28 4.34 -2.65 6.45
CA VAL A 28 3.82 -1.29 6.24
C VAL A 28 3.30 -0.74 7.56
N SER A 29 3.72 0.48 7.91
CA SER A 29 3.18 1.20 9.06
C SER A 29 1.80 1.78 8.71
N PRO A 30 0.72 1.49 9.48
CA PRO A 30 -0.59 2.09 9.23
C PRO A 30 -0.60 3.61 9.26
N ALA A 31 0.33 4.23 10.00
CA ALA A 31 0.46 5.68 10.09
C ALA A 31 0.79 6.35 8.74
N ILE A 32 1.29 5.60 7.74
CA ILE A 32 1.55 6.12 6.41
C ILE A 32 0.27 6.60 5.71
N PHE A 33 -0.89 6.05 6.09
CA PHE A 33 -2.18 6.45 5.52
C PHE A 33 -2.74 7.74 6.12
N ASP A 34 -2.18 8.22 7.23
CA ASP A 34 -2.52 9.50 7.86
C ASP A 34 -1.51 10.62 7.47
N ASP A 35 -0.55 10.33 6.57
CA ASP A 35 0.50 11.24 6.11
C ASP A 35 0.02 12.08 4.92
N LEU A 36 0.22 13.41 4.97
CA LEU A 36 -0.23 14.31 3.91
C LEU A 36 0.44 14.02 2.57
N ASP A 37 1.73 13.70 2.54
CA ASP A 37 2.44 13.38 1.29
C ASP A 37 1.82 12.13 0.65
N MET A 38 1.41 11.15 1.46
CA MET A 38 0.74 9.94 0.98
C MET A 38 -0.62 10.28 0.34
N VAL A 39 -1.38 11.19 0.93
CA VAL A 39 -2.67 11.66 0.38
C VAL A 39 -2.46 12.42 -0.93
N GLU A 40 -1.44 13.28 -1.01
CA GLU A 40 -1.08 14.01 -2.23
C GLU A 40 -0.72 13.04 -3.37
N TYR A 41 0.08 12.01 -3.09
CA TYR A 41 0.38 10.99 -4.10
C TYR A 41 -0.85 10.23 -4.58
N LEU A 42 -1.79 9.90 -3.69
CA LEU A 42 -3.04 9.24 -4.07
C LEU A 42 -3.89 10.15 -4.96
N TYR A 43 -3.94 11.45 -4.65
CA TYR A 43 -4.63 12.44 -5.48
C TYR A 43 -4.01 12.56 -6.87
N ASP A 44 -2.68 12.66 -6.96
CA ASP A 44 -1.96 12.73 -8.25
C ASP A 44 -2.18 11.45 -9.07
N LEU A 45 -2.15 10.28 -8.43
CA LEU A 45 -2.42 9.01 -9.12
C LEU A 45 -3.86 8.92 -9.65
N GLN A 46 -4.84 9.40 -8.88
CA GLN A 46 -6.24 9.41 -9.30
C GLN A 46 -6.49 10.41 -10.44
N THR A 47 -5.88 11.59 -10.37
CA THR A 47 -5.95 12.60 -11.44
C THR A 47 -5.21 12.15 -12.69
N ALA A 48 -4.15 11.35 -12.59
CA ALA A 48 -3.48 10.74 -13.73
C ALA A 48 -4.41 9.82 -14.55
N GLN A 49 -5.31 9.10 -13.86
CA GLN A 49 -6.23 8.17 -14.50
C GLN A 49 -7.44 8.86 -15.15
N THR A 50 -7.83 10.04 -14.62
CA THR A 50 -9.05 10.76 -15.02
C THR A 50 -8.79 12.05 -15.80
N GLY A 51 -7.56 12.55 -15.79
CA GLY A 51 -7.09 13.78 -16.42
C GLY A 51 -6.13 13.55 -17.58
N ASP A 52 -5.21 14.48 -17.80
CA ASP A 52 -4.25 14.51 -18.92
C ASP A 52 -3.00 13.62 -18.70
N GLY A 53 -2.98 12.81 -17.65
CA GLY A 53 -1.88 11.91 -17.32
C GLY A 53 -0.71 12.55 -16.56
N THR A 54 -0.78 13.84 -16.21
CA THR A 54 0.31 14.57 -15.50
C THR A 54 0.72 13.94 -14.18
N GLY A 55 -0.23 13.35 -13.43
CA GLY A 55 0.06 12.69 -12.14
C GLY A 55 0.66 11.29 -12.24
N ALA A 56 0.82 10.71 -13.44
CA ALA A 56 1.24 9.30 -13.58
C ALA A 56 2.64 9.04 -13.01
N PHE A 57 3.50 10.07 -12.98
CA PHE A 57 4.84 9.97 -12.42
C PHE A 57 4.88 9.94 -10.89
N ALA A 58 3.77 10.27 -10.21
CA ALA A 58 3.65 10.17 -8.75
C ALA A 58 3.74 8.71 -8.25
N ILE A 59 3.61 7.72 -9.13
CA ILE A 59 3.69 6.29 -8.76
C ILE A 59 5.03 5.90 -8.15
N VAL A 60 6.14 6.51 -8.60
CA VAL A 60 7.47 6.20 -8.08
C VAL A 60 7.66 6.72 -6.66
N PRO A 61 7.45 8.02 -6.36
CA PRO A 61 7.56 8.51 -5.00
C PRO A 61 6.51 7.88 -4.06
N PHE A 62 5.29 7.61 -4.54
CA PHE A 62 4.29 6.83 -3.83
C PHE A 62 4.83 5.46 -3.35
N LEU A 63 5.35 4.65 -4.27
CA LEU A 63 5.87 3.32 -3.94
C LEU A 63 7.08 3.38 -3.01
N LYS A 64 7.94 4.39 -3.14
CA LYS A 64 9.08 4.60 -2.23
C LYS A 64 8.60 4.94 -0.83
N LYS A 65 7.61 5.81 -0.69
CA LYS A 65 7.00 6.18 0.60
C LYS A 65 6.30 4.98 1.24
N LEU A 66 5.57 4.18 0.44
CA LEU A 66 4.82 3.01 0.89
C LEU A 66 5.71 1.83 1.31
N CYS A 67 6.72 1.49 0.50
CA CYS A 67 7.58 0.33 0.73
C CYS A 67 8.81 0.66 1.58
N GLY A 68 9.22 1.93 1.64
CA GLY A 68 10.43 2.37 2.34
C GLY A 68 11.67 1.63 1.85
N SER A 69 12.45 1.08 2.79
CA SER A 69 13.65 0.28 2.50
C SER A 69 13.38 -0.99 1.67
N GLN A 70 12.13 -1.47 1.62
CA GLN A 70 11.73 -2.68 0.90
C GLN A 70 11.43 -2.42 -0.60
N TYR A 71 11.54 -1.17 -1.05
CA TYR A 71 11.20 -0.77 -2.43
C TYR A 71 11.99 -1.55 -3.49
N ASP A 72 13.30 -1.75 -3.30
CA ASP A 72 14.11 -2.49 -4.26
C ASP A 72 13.79 -3.99 -4.28
N ALA A 73 13.48 -4.58 -3.12
CA ALA A 73 13.03 -5.97 -3.03
C ALA A 73 11.69 -6.17 -3.77
N MET A 74 10.74 -5.26 -3.57
CA MET A 74 9.47 -5.25 -4.30
C MET A 74 9.69 -5.14 -5.82
N LYS A 75 10.48 -4.17 -6.29
CA LYS A 75 10.77 -4.03 -7.73
C LYS A 75 11.42 -5.28 -8.32
N ASN A 76 12.33 -5.92 -7.60
CA ASN A 76 13.02 -7.11 -8.08
C ASN A 76 12.06 -8.30 -8.19
N ALA A 77 11.14 -8.45 -7.24
CA ALA A 77 10.14 -9.51 -7.28
C ALA A 77 9.09 -9.30 -8.38
N LEU A 78 8.67 -8.06 -8.63
CA LEU A 78 7.74 -7.75 -9.72
C LEU A 78 8.42 -7.73 -11.11
N ARG A 79 9.75 -7.82 -11.17
CA ARG A 79 10.50 -7.83 -12.41
C ARG A 79 10.25 -9.11 -13.16
N ASP A 80 9.79 -8.97 -14.38
CA ASP A 80 9.59 -10.06 -15.29
C ASP A 80 10.94 -10.72 -15.65
N PRO A 81 11.09 -12.05 -15.51
CA PRO A 81 12.37 -12.72 -15.73
C PRO A 81 12.77 -12.77 -17.21
N ASP A 82 11.79 -12.79 -18.12
CA ASP A 82 12.02 -12.93 -19.55
C ASP A 82 12.40 -11.59 -20.20
N THR A 83 11.71 -10.52 -19.79
CA THR A 83 11.90 -9.18 -20.36
C THR A 83 12.77 -8.26 -19.51
N GLY A 84 12.98 -8.61 -18.24
CA GLY A 84 13.69 -7.79 -17.26
C GLY A 84 12.93 -6.50 -16.89
N ARG A 85 11.66 -6.33 -17.27
CA ARG A 85 10.87 -5.12 -17.03
C ARG A 85 9.91 -5.28 -15.86
N VAL A 86 9.58 -4.18 -15.19
CA VAL A 86 8.47 -4.11 -14.25
C VAL A 86 7.33 -3.41 -14.98
N SER A 87 6.22 -4.12 -15.26
CA SER A 87 5.09 -3.52 -15.96
C SER A 87 4.24 -2.66 -15.01
N ILE A 88 3.64 -1.60 -15.54
CA ILE A 88 2.72 -0.74 -14.76
C ILE A 88 1.51 -1.55 -14.29
N GLU A 89 1.00 -2.48 -15.09
CA GLU A 89 -0.10 -3.37 -14.71
C GLU A 89 0.23 -4.20 -13.46
N LYS A 90 1.39 -4.88 -13.42
CA LYS A 90 1.82 -5.65 -12.23
C LYS A 90 1.96 -4.76 -11.00
N VAL A 91 2.43 -3.52 -11.18
CA VAL A 91 2.54 -2.55 -10.09
C VAL A 91 1.15 -2.13 -9.59
N SER A 92 0.19 -1.88 -10.47
CA SER A 92 -1.19 -1.55 -10.10
C SER A 92 -1.87 -2.69 -9.33
N ASP A 93 -1.72 -3.94 -9.80
CA ASP A 93 -2.24 -5.13 -9.12
C ASP A 93 -1.63 -5.30 -7.73
N PHE A 94 -0.32 -5.10 -7.63
CA PHE A 94 0.42 -5.16 -6.38
C PHE A 94 -0.09 -4.12 -5.37
N ILE A 95 -0.23 -2.86 -5.80
CA ILE A 95 -0.72 -1.77 -4.95
C ILE A 95 -2.12 -2.10 -4.43
N THR A 96 -3.01 -2.58 -5.32
CA THR A 96 -4.39 -2.94 -4.97
C THR A 96 -4.42 -4.01 -3.88
N GLN A 97 -3.74 -5.15 -4.10
CA GLN A 97 -3.69 -6.24 -3.13
C GLN A 97 -3.02 -5.85 -1.81
N LEU A 98 -1.99 -5.00 -1.86
CA LEU A 98 -1.33 -4.49 -0.67
C LEU A 98 -2.29 -3.64 0.15
N LEU A 99 -2.93 -2.65 -0.47
CA LEU A 99 -3.87 -1.75 0.20
C LEU A 99 -5.05 -2.51 0.82
N GLU A 100 -5.58 -3.53 0.15
CA GLU A 100 -6.62 -4.41 0.71
C GLU A 100 -6.19 -5.09 2.03
N GLN A 101 -4.92 -5.46 2.16
CA GLN A 101 -4.41 -6.10 3.38
C GLN A 101 -4.05 -5.08 4.47
N VAL A 102 -3.52 -3.91 4.10
CA VAL A 102 -2.92 -2.97 5.07
C VAL A 102 -3.80 -1.79 5.44
N ALA A 103 -4.66 -1.32 4.54
CA ALA A 103 -5.45 -0.11 4.76
C ALA A 103 -6.44 -0.30 5.93
N PRO A 104 -6.60 0.71 6.81
CA PRO A 104 -7.39 0.55 8.03
C PRO A 104 -8.92 0.49 7.83
N ASN A 105 -9.46 0.56 6.61
CA ASN A 105 -10.91 0.44 6.37
C ASN A 105 -11.21 -0.26 5.03
N SER A 106 -11.60 -1.52 5.09
CA SER A 106 -12.56 -2.07 4.12
C SER A 106 -13.82 -2.39 4.92
N PRO A 107 -14.94 -1.65 4.78
CA PRO A 107 -16.21 -2.22 5.20
C PRO A 107 -16.40 -3.47 4.36
N ARG A 108 -16.43 -4.64 5.00
CA ARG A 108 -17.10 -5.80 4.41
C ARG A 108 -18.53 -5.36 4.15
N SER A 109 -18.84 -4.98 2.92
CA SER A 109 -20.20 -4.85 2.43
C SER A 109 -20.45 -5.92 1.37
#